data_AF-A0A3S4GIB0-F1
#
_entry.id   AF-A0A3S4GIB0-F1
#
_cell.length_a   1.000
_cell.length_b   1.000
_cell.length_c   1.000
_cell.angle_alpha   90.00
_cell.angle_beta   90.00
_cell.angle_gamma   90.00
#
_symmetry.space_group_name_H-M   'P 1'
#
loop_
_entity.id
_entity.type
_entity.pdbx_description
1 polymer ?
#
loop_
_entity_poly.entity_id
_entity_poly.type
_entity_poly.pdbx_seq_one_letter_code
_entity_poly.pdbx_strand_id
1 'polypeptide(L)'
;MFESKINPLWQSFILAVQEEVKPALGCTEPISLALAAAAAAAELDGTVERIDAWVSPNLMKNGMGVTVPGTGMVGLPIAAALGALGGDAKAGLEVLKDASAKAVADAKAMLAAGHVAVMLQEPCNDILFSRAKVYSGDSWACVTIVGDHTNIVRIETDKGVVFTQADNAQGEEKPRHWKCCLIPRWKRFWRL
;
A
#
# COMPACT_ATOMS: atom_id res chain seq x y z
N MET A 1 -13.19 -30.17 36.01
CA MET A 1 -13.50 -29.58 34.69
C MET A 1 -13.87 -28.13 34.91
N PHE A 2 -13.04 -27.17 34.46
CA PHE A 2 -13.42 -25.76 34.46
C PHE A 2 -14.29 -25.52 33.24
N GLU A 3 -15.58 -25.34 33.46
CA GLU A 3 -16.50 -24.94 32.41
C GLU A 3 -16.34 -23.43 32.20
N SER A 4 -15.53 -23.07 31.20
CA SER A 4 -15.35 -21.69 30.79
C SER A 4 -16.67 -21.19 30.21
N LYS A 5 -17.46 -20.49 31.02
CA LYS A 5 -18.58 -19.67 30.54
C LYS A 5 -18.03 -18.65 29.55
N ILE A 6 -18.18 -18.92 28.26
CA ILE A 6 -17.80 -17.99 27.20
C ILE A 6 -18.67 -16.74 27.38
N ASN A 7 -18.04 -15.61 27.70
CA ASN A 7 -18.70 -14.31 27.79
C ASN A 7 -19.48 -14.04 26.48
N PRO A 8 -20.79 -13.74 26.53
CA PRO A 8 -21.61 -13.55 25.34
C PRO A 8 -21.12 -12.41 24.42
N LEU A 9 -20.28 -11.52 24.94
CA LEU A 9 -19.63 -10.44 24.17
C LEU A 9 -18.48 -10.92 23.28
N TRP A 10 -17.96 -12.15 23.47
CA TRP A 10 -16.86 -12.66 22.67
C TRP A 10 -17.19 -12.72 21.18
N GLN A 11 -18.41 -13.10 20.83
CA GLN A 11 -18.82 -13.15 19.44
C GLN A 11 -18.82 -11.75 18.81
N SER A 12 -19.27 -10.73 19.54
CA SER A 12 -19.23 -9.34 19.09
C SER A 12 -17.81 -8.81 18.93
N PHE A 13 -16.88 -9.18 19.82
CA PHE A 13 -15.48 -8.83 19.67
C PHE A 13 -14.82 -9.52 18.48
N ILE A 14 -15.12 -10.81 18.25
CA ILE A 14 -14.61 -11.53 17.09
C ILE A 14 -15.12 -10.90 15.79
N LEU A 15 -16.41 -10.54 15.72
CA LEU A 15 -16.98 -9.87 14.55
C LEU A 15 -16.35 -8.49 14.31
N ALA A 16 -16.20 -7.67 15.35
CA ALA A 16 -15.54 -6.38 15.22
C ALA A 16 -14.07 -6.49 14.76
N VAL A 17 -13.33 -7.50 15.25
CA VAL A 17 -11.96 -7.77 14.78
C VAL A 17 -11.97 -8.25 13.33
N GLN A 18 -12.92 -9.10 12.93
CA GLN A 18 -13.03 -9.57 11.54
C GLN A 18 -13.43 -8.47 10.55
N GLU A 19 -14.23 -7.50 10.96
CA GLU A 19 -14.58 -6.34 10.14
C GLU A 19 -13.39 -5.39 9.93
N GLU A 20 -12.56 -5.21 10.96
CA GLU A 20 -11.47 -4.21 10.95
C GLU A 20 -10.11 -4.80 10.49
N VAL A 21 -9.92 -6.12 10.58
CA VAL A 21 -8.66 -6.78 10.20
C VAL A 21 -8.76 -7.33 8.78
N LYS A 22 -8.14 -6.61 7.83
CA LYS A 22 -7.95 -7.09 6.46
C LYS A 22 -6.68 -7.95 6.37
N PRO A 23 -6.72 -9.13 5.73
CA PRO A 23 -5.52 -9.88 5.40
C PRO A 23 -4.54 -9.02 4.59
N ALA A 24 -3.26 -9.04 4.96
CA ALA A 24 -2.20 -8.31 4.28
C ALA A 24 -0.96 -9.20 4.16
N LEU A 25 -0.27 -9.09 3.03
CA LEU A 25 0.98 -9.81 2.80
C LEU A 25 2.17 -8.95 3.22
N GLY A 26 2.61 -9.10 4.47
CA GLY A 26 3.79 -8.37 5.00
C GLY A 26 3.48 -6.95 5.45
N CYS A 27 4.50 -6.07 5.51
CA CYS A 27 4.26 -4.68 5.90
C CYS A 27 3.49 -3.95 4.79
N THR A 28 2.55 -3.10 5.18
CA THR A 28 1.58 -2.51 4.27
C THR A 28 2.18 -1.41 3.39
N GLU A 29 3.28 -0.79 3.81
CA GLU A 29 3.97 0.27 3.06
C GLU A 29 4.48 -0.16 1.66
N PRO A 30 5.35 -1.19 1.53
CA PRO A 30 5.78 -1.67 0.21
C PRO A 30 4.61 -2.21 -0.62
N ILE A 31 3.60 -2.78 0.04
CA ILE A 31 2.39 -3.27 -0.62
C ILE A 31 1.54 -2.14 -1.21
N SER A 32 1.45 -1.00 -0.53
CA SER A 32 0.76 0.18 -1.07
C SER A 32 1.41 0.67 -2.36
N LEU A 33 2.75 0.72 -2.40
CA LEU A 33 3.45 1.10 -3.62
C LEU A 33 3.32 0.04 -4.72
N ALA A 34 3.38 -1.24 -4.36
CA ALA A 34 3.15 -2.35 -5.30
C ALA A 34 1.74 -2.29 -5.90
N LEU A 35 0.72 -1.97 -5.10
CA LEU A 35 -0.66 -1.80 -5.54
C LEU A 35 -0.80 -0.62 -6.50
N ALA A 36 -0.17 0.53 -6.21
CA ALA A 36 -0.14 1.66 -7.14
C ALA A 36 0.50 1.26 -8.48
N ALA A 37 1.60 0.51 -8.45
CA ALA A 37 2.29 0.06 -9.66
C ALA A 37 1.45 -0.97 -10.46
N ALA A 38 0.81 -1.92 -9.78
CA ALA A 38 -0.08 -2.90 -10.40
C ALA A 38 -1.30 -2.23 -11.04
N ALA A 39 -1.93 -1.29 -10.33
CA ALA A 39 -3.06 -0.54 -10.85
C ALA A 39 -2.66 0.32 -12.06
N ALA A 40 -1.47 0.93 -12.05
CA ALA A 40 -0.98 1.68 -13.19
C ALA A 40 -0.68 0.75 -14.38
N ALA A 41 -0.10 -0.42 -14.14
CA ALA A 41 0.19 -1.39 -15.20
C ALA A 41 -1.10 -1.94 -15.85
N ALA A 42 -2.18 -2.08 -15.09
CA ALA A 42 -3.48 -2.52 -15.59
C ALA A 42 -4.15 -1.54 -16.59
N GLU A 43 -3.72 -0.28 -16.62
CA GLU A 43 -4.19 0.74 -17.57
C GLU A 43 -3.39 0.75 -18.89
N LEU A 44 -2.35 -0.08 -19.02
CA LEU A 44 -1.51 -0.17 -20.21
C LEU A 44 -1.70 -1.50 -20.95
N ASP A 45 -1.69 -1.44 -22.29
CA ASP A 45 -1.85 -2.61 -23.16
C ASP A 45 -0.51 -3.34 -23.48
N GLY A 46 0.54 -3.13 -22.66
CA GLY A 46 1.90 -3.60 -22.94
C GLY A 46 2.72 -3.97 -21.71
N THR A 47 3.92 -4.51 -21.94
CA THR A 47 4.83 -4.87 -20.83
C THR A 47 5.48 -3.61 -20.27
N VAL A 48 5.47 -3.47 -18.94
CA VAL A 48 6.12 -2.34 -18.28
C VAL A 48 7.64 -2.41 -18.47
N GLU A 49 8.23 -1.33 -18.94
CA GLU A 49 9.67 -1.20 -19.23
C GLU A 49 10.39 -0.32 -18.21
N ARG A 50 9.67 0.65 -17.61
CA ARG A 50 10.22 1.58 -16.61
C ARG A 50 9.18 1.96 -15.57
N ILE A 51 9.64 2.21 -14.35
CA ILE A 51 8.82 2.65 -13.22
C ILE A 51 9.49 3.83 -12.52
N ASP A 52 8.75 4.94 -12.42
CA ASP A 52 9.10 6.08 -11.58
C ASP A 52 8.07 6.20 -10.45
N ALA A 53 8.54 6.12 -9.21
CA ALA A 53 7.71 6.14 -8.03
C ALA A 53 8.05 7.33 -7.12
N TRP A 54 7.04 7.88 -6.46
CA TRP A 54 7.18 8.92 -5.45
C TRP A 54 6.39 8.54 -4.20
N VAL A 55 7.03 8.69 -3.04
CA VAL A 55 6.45 8.25 -1.77
C VAL A 55 6.59 9.33 -0.69
N SER A 56 5.72 9.30 0.32
CA SER A 56 5.89 10.18 1.48
C SER A 56 7.17 9.85 2.26
N PRO A 57 7.78 10.81 2.98
CA PRO A 57 8.94 10.54 3.84
C PRO A 57 8.68 9.43 4.87
N ASN A 58 7.45 9.33 5.37
CA ASN A 58 7.06 8.30 6.31
C ASN A 58 6.96 6.92 5.66
N LEU A 59 6.43 6.84 4.43
CA LEU A 59 6.41 5.58 3.67
C LEU A 59 7.82 5.16 3.26
N MET A 60 8.66 6.11 2.85
CA MET A 60 10.06 5.86 2.52
C MET A 60 10.82 5.20 3.66
N LYS A 61 10.81 5.81 4.86
CA LYS A 61 11.57 5.28 6.01
C LYS A 61 11.03 3.92 6.48
N ASN A 62 9.72 3.69 6.40
CA ASN A 62 9.09 2.46 6.88
C ASN A 62 9.22 1.31 5.87
N GLY A 63 9.14 1.60 4.56
CA GLY A 63 9.13 0.59 3.52
C GLY A 63 10.51 0.21 2.98
N MET A 64 11.55 1.03 3.19
CA MET A 64 12.89 0.75 2.65
C MET A 64 13.56 -0.47 3.31
N GLY A 65 13.31 -0.71 4.60
CA GLY A 65 13.93 -1.80 5.36
C GLY A 65 13.12 -3.10 5.42
N VAL A 66 12.02 -3.18 4.66
CA VAL A 66 11.08 -4.30 4.73
C VAL A 66 11.30 -5.30 3.61
N THR A 67 11.29 -6.59 3.96
CA THR A 67 11.32 -7.70 3.01
C THR A 67 10.00 -7.81 2.25
N VAL A 68 10.08 -7.88 0.92
CA VAL A 68 8.91 -8.10 0.06
C VAL A 68 8.64 -9.61 -0.07
N PRO A 69 7.43 -10.09 0.28
CA PRO A 69 7.09 -11.51 0.24
C PRO A 69 7.41 -12.17 -1.11
N GLY A 70 7.93 -13.40 -1.08
CA GLY A 70 8.24 -14.18 -2.29
C GLY A 70 9.51 -13.75 -3.06
N THR A 71 10.08 -12.57 -2.79
CA THR A 71 11.24 -12.06 -3.55
C THR A 71 12.59 -12.37 -2.91
N GLY A 72 12.65 -12.50 -1.58
CA GLY A 72 13.90 -12.57 -0.82
C GLY A 72 14.71 -11.26 -0.84
N MET A 73 14.11 -10.16 -1.29
CA MET A 73 14.72 -8.82 -1.36
C MET A 73 13.99 -7.85 -0.44
N VAL A 74 14.66 -6.75 -0.16
CA VAL A 74 14.21 -5.70 0.76
C VAL A 74 14.03 -4.40 -0.03
N GLY A 75 12.96 -3.66 0.29
CA GLY A 75 12.80 -2.27 -0.12
C GLY A 75 11.67 -2.00 -1.12
N LEU A 76 11.38 -0.71 -1.27
CA LEU A 76 10.34 -0.17 -2.15
C LEU A 76 10.55 -0.44 -3.64
N PRO A 77 11.78 -0.38 -4.20
CA PRO A 77 11.98 -0.58 -5.63
C PRO A 77 11.53 -1.97 -6.12
N ILE A 78 11.87 -3.03 -5.38
CA ILE A 78 11.46 -4.39 -5.74
C ILE A 78 9.95 -4.59 -5.57
N ALA A 79 9.32 -3.92 -4.60
CA ALA A 79 7.87 -3.95 -4.43
C ALA A 79 7.13 -3.33 -5.62
N ALA A 80 7.61 -2.17 -6.09
CA ALA A 80 7.04 -1.48 -7.26
C ALA A 80 7.21 -2.32 -8.54
N ALA A 81 8.41 -2.87 -8.76
CA ALA A 81 8.71 -3.73 -9.90
C ALA A 81 7.83 -4.97 -9.94
N LEU A 82 7.72 -5.69 -8.82
CA LEU A 82 6.90 -6.89 -8.75
C LEU A 82 5.41 -6.57 -8.88
N GLY A 83 4.95 -5.47 -8.28
CA GLY A 83 3.58 -5.00 -8.42
C GLY A 83 3.20 -4.74 -9.88
N ALA A 84 4.06 -4.03 -10.62
CA ALA A 84 3.82 -3.72 -12.03
C ALA A 84 3.83 -4.96 -12.96
N LEU A 85 4.69 -5.94 -12.69
CA LEU A 85 4.90 -7.09 -13.59
C LEU A 85 4.07 -8.33 -13.24
N GLY A 86 3.62 -8.46 -11.99
CA GLY A 86 2.94 -9.67 -11.52
C GLY A 86 1.96 -9.44 -10.38
N GLY A 87 1.60 -8.18 -10.10
CA GLY A 87 0.61 -7.85 -9.08
C GLY A 87 -0.82 -7.89 -9.61
N ASP A 88 -1.76 -8.28 -8.75
CA ASP A 88 -3.20 -8.16 -9.02
C ASP A 88 -3.75 -6.84 -8.44
N ALA A 89 -4.03 -5.87 -9.32
CA ALA A 89 -4.56 -4.56 -8.96
C ALA A 89 -5.89 -4.63 -8.18
N LYS A 90 -6.65 -5.74 -8.27
CA LYS A 90 -7.93 -5.92 -7.57
C LYS A 90 -7.79 -6.62 -6.22
N ALA A 91 -6.61 -7.14 -5.88
CA ALA A 91 -6.38 -7.88 -4.64
C ALA A 91 -6.03 -7.00 -3.43
N GLY A 92 -5.98 -5.67 -3.57
CA GLY A 92 -5.74 -4.74 -2.46
C GLY A 92 -4.42 -5.02 -1.75
N LEU A 93 -4.46 -5.32 -0.44
CA LEU A 93 -3.25 -5.64 0.36
C LEU A 93 -2.66 -7.03 0.06
N GLU A 94 -3.32 -7.82 -0.78
CA GLU A 94 -2.83 -9.11 -1.26
C GLU A 94 -2.36 -9.02 -2.72
N VAL A 95 -2.03 -7.83 -3.22
CA VAL A 95 -1.56 -7.58 -4.61
C VAL A 95 -0.49 -8.57 -5.08
N LEU A 96 0.36 -9.07 -4.18
CA LEU A 96 1.46 -9.98 -4.51
C LEU A 96 1.18 -11.48 -4.27
N LYS A 97 -0.05 -11.88 -3.91
CA LYS A 97 -0.35 -13.28 -3.52
C LYS A 97 -0.04 -14.30 -4.62
N ASP A 98 -0.37 -13.94 -5.86
CA ASP A 98 -0.29 -14.82 -7.04
C ASP A 98 0.92 -14.48 -7.92
N ALA A 99 1.88 -13.71 -7.38
CA ALA A 99 3.06 -13.31 -8.12
C ALA A 99 3.90 -14.53 -8.51
N SER A 100 4.00 -14.78 -9.82
CA SER A 100 4.72 -15.94 -10.35
C SER A 100 6.24 -15.83 -10.13
N ALA A 101 6.93 -16.98 -10.07
CA ALA A 101 8.40 -17.01 -10.02
C ALA A 101 9.06 -16.29 -11.21
N LYS A 102 8.40 -16.30 -12.38
CA LYS A 102 8.83 -15.54 -13.55
C LYS A 102 8.73 -14.03 -13.30
N ALA A 103 7.59 -13.54 -12.79
CA ALA A 103 7.43 -12.13 -12.46
C ALA A 103 8.46 -11.65 -11.42
N VAL A 104 8.80 -12.50 -10.45
CA VAL A 104 9.87 -12.21 -9.48
C VAL A 104 11.24 -12.10 -10.17
N ALA A 105 11.55 -13.00 -11.10
CA ALA A 105 12.80 -12.93 -11.85
C ALA A 105 12.88 -11.69 -12.75
N ASP A 106 11.79 -11.37 -13.44
CA ASP A 106 11.70 -10.20 -14.34
C ASP A 106 11.79 -8.89 -13.54
N ALA A 107 11.14 -8.81 -12.37
CA ALA A 107 11.25 -7.66 -11.46
C ALA A 107 12.68 -7.43 -10.96
N LYS A 108 13.41 -8.51 -10.66
CA LYS A 108 14.83 -8.43 -10.29
C LYS A 108 15.70 -7.95 -11.43
N ALA A 109 15.44 -8.43 -12.65
CA ALA A 109 16.16 -8.00 -13.85
C ALA A 109 15.91 -6.52 -14.16
N MET A 110 14.65 -6.05 -14.06
CA MET A 110 14.27 -4.65 -14.24
C MET A 110 14.98 -3.74 -13.23
N LEU A 111 15.07 -4.18 -11.97
CA LEU A 111 15.80 -3.44 -10.93
C LEU A 111 17.30 -3.37 -11.24
N ALA A 112 17.92 -4.50 -11.63
CA ALA A 112 19.34 -4.56 -11.96
C ALA A 112 19.70 -3.70 -13.20
N ALA A 113 18.77 -3.54 -14.13
CA ALA A 113 18.91 -2.67 -15.30
C ALA A 113 18.73 -1.17 -14.98
N GLY A 114 18.35 -0.81 -13.74
CA GLY A 114 18.16 0.59 -13.33
C GLY A 114 16.87 1.22 -13.87
N HIS A 115 15.87 0.41 -14.23
CA HIS A 115 14.60 0.88 -14.77
C HIS A 115 13.54 1.20 -13.69
N VAL A 116 13.95 1.21 -12.42
CA VAL A 116 13.06 1.52 -11.29
C VAL A 116 13.68 2.62 -10.44
N ALA A 117 13.00 3.75 -10.34
CA ALA A 117 13.38 4.86 -9.49
C ALA A 117 12.31 5.10 -8.42
N VAL A 118 12.72 5.22 -7.16
CA VAL A 118 11.83 5.60 -6.05
C VAL A 118 12.36 6.87 -5.42
N MET A 119 11.54 7.92 -5.40
CA MET A 119 11.89 9.26 -4.96
C MET A 119 10.98 9.72 -3.83
N LEU A 120 11.41 10.75 -3.10
CA LEU A 120 10.53 11.44 -2.17
C LEU A 120 9.56 12.35 -2.93
N GLN A 121 8.29 12.35 -2.52
CA GLN A 121 7.33 13.34 -2.96
C GLN A 121 7.57 14.64 -2.17
N GLU A 122 7.85 15.74 -2.87
CA GLU A 122 8.04 17.06 -2.26
C GLU A 122 7.33 18.14 -3.09
N PRO A 123 6.47 18.98 -2.47
CA PRO A 123 5.99 18.89 -1.08
C PRO A 123 5.05 17.68 -0.86
N CYS A 124 5.01 17.16 0.37
CA CYS A 124 4.09 16.09 0.78
C CYS A 124 3.63 16.33 2.21
N ASN A 125 2.34 16.59 2.39
CA ASN A 125 1.72 16.79 3.71
C ASN A 125 1.06 15.51 4.25
N ASP A 126 0.89 14.50 3.39
CA ASP A 126 0.23 13.25 3.73
C ASP A 126 1.19 12.29 4.44
N ILE A 127 0.71 11.68 5.53
CA ILE A 127 1.45 10.65 6.26
C ILE A 127 1.70 9.45 5.34
N LEU A 128 0.71 9.06 4.55
CA LEU A 128 0.80 7.99 3.59
C LEU A 128 0.50 8.52 2.18
N PHE A 129 1.52 8.41 1.33
CA PHE A 129 1.45 8.78 -0.08
C PHE A 129 2.27 7.77 -0.87
N SER A 130 1.66 7.18 -1.89
CA SER A 130 2.31 6.31 -2.88
C SER A 130 1.85 6.73 -4.26
N ARG A 131 2.78 7.14 -5.12
CA ARG A 131 2.53 7.38 -6.54
C ARG A 131 3.45 6.50 -7.36
N ALA A 132 2.90 5.76 -8.31
CA ALA A 132 3.68 4.96 -9.25
C ALA A 132 3.28 5.34 -10.67
N LYS A 133 4.28 5.73 -11.46
CA LYS A 133 4.15 5.96 -12.90
C LYS A 133 4.91 4.87 -13.64
N VAL A 134 4.20 4.12 -14.47
CA VAL A 134 4.74 3.02 -15.26
C VAL A 134 4.72 3.39 -16.74
N TYR A 135 5.69 2.88 -17.48
CA TYR A 135 5.88 3.17 -18.90
C TYR A 135 5.92 1.88 -19.71
N SER A 136 5.30 1.88 -20.89
CA SER A 136 5.36 0.82 -21.89
C SER A 136 5.52 1.48 -23.26
N GLY A 137 6.75 1.51 -23.79
CA GLY A 137 7.06 2.32 -24.98
C GLY A 137 6.75 3.80 -24.75
N ASP A 138 5.94 4.39 -25.63
CA ASP A 138 5.55 5.80 -25.56
C ASP A 138 4.36 6.08 -24.62
N SER A 139 3.64 5.04 -24.20
CA SER A 139 2.48 5.16 -23.31
C SER A 139 2.89 5.09 -21.85
N TRP A 140 2.13 5.78 -21.00
CA TRP A 140 2.34 5.78 -19.56
C TRP A 140 1.02 5.83 -18.80
N ALA A 141 1.05 5.27 -17.60
CA ALA A 141 -0.03 5.33 -16.63
C ALA A 141 0.54 5.69 -15.26
N CYS A 142 -0.22 6.43 -14.47
CA CYS A 142 0.19 6.95 -13.17
C CYS A 142 -0.97 6.80 -12.18
N VAL A 143 -0.71 6.12 -11.08
CA VAL A 143 -1.69 5.92 -10.01
C VAL A 143 -1.16 6.55 -8.73
N THR A 144 -2.05 7.24 -8.02
CA THR A 144 -1.77 7.87 -6.73
C THR A 144 -2.69 7.30 -5.65
N ILE A 145 -2.10 6.88 -4.54
CA ILE A 145 -2.75 6.38 -3.33
C ILE A 145 -2.41 7.32 -2.17
N VAL A 146 -3.43 7.75 -1.42
CA VAL A 146 -3.28 8.70 -0.30
C VAL A 146 -4.17 8.32 0.87
N GLY A 147 -3.67 8.57 2.09
CA GLY A 147 -4.41 8.39 3.34
C GLY A 147 -4.34 6.94 3.83
N ASP A 148 -4.96 6.02 3.09
CA ASP A 148 -4.94 4.58 3.37
C ASP A 148 -4.15 3.81 2.32
N HIS A 149 -3.57 2.67 2.72
CA HIS A 149 -2.67 1.85 1.88
C HIS A 149 -3.29 1.34 0.57
N THR A 150 -4.63 1.34 0.45
CA THR A 150 -5.37 0.90 -0.74
C THR A 150 -6.29 1.97 -1.33
N ASN A 151 -6.28 3.19 -0.82
CA ASN A 151 -7.18 4.25 -1.26
C ASN A 151 -6.61 4.96 -2.50
N ILE A 152 -6.96 4.47 -3.69
CA ILE A 152 -6.59 5.10 -4.96
C ILE A 152 -7.39 6.40 -5.09
N VAL A 153 -6.69 7.53 -5.15
CA VAL A 153 -7.30 8.87 -5.29
C VAL A 153 -7.25 9.40 -6.71
N ARG A 154 -6.30 8.91 -7.53
CA ARG A 154 -6.10 9.41 -8.90
C ARG A 154 -5.48 8.33 -9.79
N ILE A 155 -6.00 8.23 -11.01
CA ILE A 155 -5.48 7.39 -12.11
C ILE A 155 -5.39 8.29 -13.35
N GLU A 156 -4.19 8.38 -13.92
CA GLU A 156 -3.90 9.18 -15.11
C GLU A 156 -3.18 8.34 -16.15
N THR A 157 -3.46 8.61 -17.41
CA THR A 157 -2.78 8.01 -18.56
C THR A 157 -2.29 9.10 -19.49
N ASP A 158 -1.52 8.72 -20.50
CA ASP A 158 -1.19 9.56 -21.65
C ASP A 158 -2.42 10.16 -22.36
N LYS A 159 -3.59 9.53 -22.24
CA LYS A 159 -4.88 9.98 -22.79
C LYS A 159 -5.65 10.93 -21.87
N GLY A 160 -5.20 11.13 -20.64
CA GLY A 160 -5.82 12.01 -19.65
C GLY A 160 -6.18 11.31 -18.33
N VAL A 161 -6.96 12.01 -17.50
CA VAL A 161 -7.38 11.51 -16.18
C VAL A 161 -8.51 10.50 -16.34
N VAL A 162 -8.28 9.26 -15.90
CA VAL A 162 -9.26 8.16 -15.94
C VAL A 162 -10.13 8.17 -14.69
N PHE A 163 -9.52 8.46 -13.54
CA PHE A 163 -10.21 8.51 -12.26
C PHE A 163 -9.60 9.61 -11.40
N THR A 164 -10.45 10.39 -10.76
CA THR A 164 -10.10 11.26 -9.65
C THR A 164 -11.19 11.13 -8.61
N GLN A 165 -10.81 10.75 -7.40
CA GLN A 165 -11.70 10.88 -6.26
C GLN A 165 -11.91 12.38 -6.03
N ALA A 166 -13.16 12.84 -6.10
CA ALA A 166 -13.47 14.23 -5.80
C ALA A 166 -12.89 14.59 -4.44
N ASP A 167 -12.17 15.71 -4.36
CA ASP A 167 -11.63 16.20 -3.09
C ASP A 167 -12.76 16.19 -2.07
N ASN A 168 -12.60 15.39 -1.01
CA ASN A 168 -13.17 15.77 0.27
C ASN A 168 -12.37 16.99 0.76
N ALA A 169 -12.53 18.12 0.07
CA ALA A 169 -12.29 19.45 0.58
C ALA A 169 -13.41 19.77 1.57
N GLN A 170 -13.51 18.95 2.61
CA GLN A 170 -14.09 19.31 3.87
C GLN A 170 -13.08 18.87 4.91
N GLY A 171 -12.57 19.84 5.66
CA GLY A 171 -12.09 19.58 7.01
C GLY A 171 -13.27 19.07 7.83
N GLU A 172 -13.67 17.83 7.59
CA GLU A 172 -14.33 17.03 8.59
C GLU A 172 -13.20 16.39 9.38
N GLU A 173 -12.75 17.08 10.43
CA GLU A 173 -12.45 16.36 11.65
C GLU A 173 -13.68 15.49 11.92
N LYS A 174 -13.65 14.22 11.51
CA LYS A 174 -14.48 13.23 12.20
C LYS A 174 -14.09 13.39 13.66
N PRO A 175 -14.99 13.79 14.57
CA PRO A 175 -14.66 13.70 15.97
C PRO A 175 -14.45 12.21 16.19
N ARG A 176 -13.18 11.80 16.35
CA ARG A 176 -12.86 10.53 16.98
C ARG A 176 -13.29 10.71 18.42
N HIS A 177 -14.58 10.61 18.67
CA HIS A 177 -15.13 10.39 19.98
C HIS A 177 -14.87 8.93 20.35
N TRP A 178 -13.59 8.57 20.43
CA TRP A 178 -13.20 7.57 21.40
C TRP A 178 -13.32 8.32 22.73
N LYS A 179 -14.49 8.23 23.37
CA LYS A 179 -14.47 8.25 24.83
C LYS A 179 -13.59 7.07 25.21
N CYS A 180 -12.31 7.33 25.41
CA CYS A 180 -11.53 6.54 26.33
C CYS A 180 -12.34 6.55 27.61
N CYS A 181 -13.03 5.45 27.89
CA CYS A 181 -13.31 5.12 29.27
C CYS A 181 -11.94 5.01 29.92
N LEU A 182 -11.52 6.12 30.52
CA LEU A 182 -10.47 6.21 31.50
C LEU A 182 -10.72 5.09 32.52
N ILE A 183 -10.00 3.98 32.38
CA ILE A 183 -9.62 3.18 33.54
C ILE A 183 -8.49 3.99 34.18
N PRO A 184 -8.69 4.65 35.34
CA PRO A 184 -7.78 5.71 35.82
C PRO A 184 -6.40 5.22 36.30
N ARG A 185 -5.94 4.01 35.97
CA ARG A 185 -4.89 3.32 36.74
C ARG A 185 -3.64 2.90 35.98
N TRP A 186 -3.52 3.21 34.69
CA TRP A 186 -2.39 2.70 33.87
C TRP A 186 -1.34 3.75 33.48
N LYS A 187 -1.51 5.03 33.88
CA LYS A 187 -0.53 6.11 33.62
C LYS A 187 0.80 6.03 34.40
N ARG A 188 1.13 4.90 35.02
CA ARG A 188 2.36 4.77 35.84
C ARG A 188 3.44 3.85 35.27
N PHE A 189 3.25 3.27 34.08
CA PHE A 189 4.14 2.19 33.63
C PHE A 189 5.06 2.49 32.44
N TRP A 190 5.01 3.67 31.81
CA TRP A 190 5.88 4.00 30.68
C TRP A 190 6.55 5.37 30.84
N ARG A 191 7.38 5.47 31.88
CA ARG A 191 8.56 6.36 31.91
C ARG A 191 9.77 5.48 32.20
N LEU A 192 10.49 5.12 31.14
CA LEU A 192 11.92 4.86 31.13
C LEU A 192 12.48 5.65 29.94
#